data_AF-X0TEH1-F1
#
_entry.id   AF-X0TEH1-F1
#
_cell.length_a   1.000
_cell.length_b   1.000
_cell.length_c   1.000
_cell.angle_alpha   90.00
_cell.angle_beta   90.00
_cell.angle_gamma   90.00
#
_symmetry.space_group_name_H-M   'P 1'
#
loop_
_entity.id
_entity.type
_entity.pdbx_description
1 polymer ?
#
loop_
_entity_poly.entity_id
_entity_poly.type
_entity_poly.pdbx_seq_one_letter_code
_entity_poly.pdbx_strand_id
1 'polypeptide(L)'
;GNVRDRGGGILVFFDTSDDPADPTIRNCIIRRNTASGKGGGMYNNYMTGTLINCLFTGNWAPNGGAMFNMWADLRLINCTFSQNTATLNVGGIYLASPDALVVTNCILWGNSDIGGIDESAQLSLAGRPVRTNYNCIQGWTGLHPGIGNFGYDPLFVDADGADDVAGTSDDDVRLQSGSRSIGTGDPAYIPAPDEIDLEGNLRLQGCRVDRGAYEAWTEQVPGDFDGNGRVNLADLAGFQLCMGPSVANPDWLDTCLCLFDADESEDIDLYDFAAF
;
A
#
# COMPACT_ATOMS: atom_id res chain seq x y z
N GLY A 1 22.45 -0.75 2.94
CA GLY A 1 21.96 -2.05 3.41
C GLY A 1 22.72 -2.50 4.62
N ASN A 2 22.01 -3.02 5.62
CA ASN A 2 22.58 -3.67 6.80
C ASN A 2 22.56 -5.19 6.64
N VAL A 3 23.48 -5.91 7.31
CA VAL A 3 23.52 -7.38 7.34
C VAL A 3 23.38 -7.85 8.79
N ARG A 4 22.35 -8.65 9.08
CA ARG A 4 22.04 -9.17 10.44
C ARG A 4 21.52 -10.61 10.36
N ASP A 5 21.29 -11.24 11.51
CA ASP A 5 20.64 -12.56 11.53
C ASP A 5 19.11 -12.48 11.37
N ARG A 6 18.51 -11.40 11.88
CA ARG A 6 17.09 -11.08 11.77
C ARG A 6 16.90 -9.59 11.63
N GLY A 7 15.91 -9.17 10.86
CA GLY A 7 15.51 -7.76 10.74
C GLY A 7 16.65 -6.91 10.21
N GLY A 8 17.10 -7.18 8.99
CA GLY A 8 18.26 -6.51 8.41
C GLY A 8 18.11 -4.98 8.49
N GLY A 9 16.94 -4.45 8.13
CA GLY A 9 16.60 -3.03 8.32
C GLY A 9 16.07 -2.75 9.72
N ILE A 10 14.95 -3.38 10.07
CA ILE A 10 14.20 -3.14 11.30
C ILE A 10 14.04 -4.46 12.06
N LEU A 11 14.46 -4.46 13.33
CA LEU A 11 14.22 -5.54 14.26
C LEU A 11 13.22 -5.09 15.32
N VAL A 12 12.05 -5.72 15.34
CA VAL A 12 11.07 -5.54 16.43
C VAL A 12 10.95 -6.87 17.17
N PHE A 13 11.29 -6.84 18.46
CA PHE A 13 11.32 -8.03 19.31
C PHE A 13 10.94 -7.65 20.73
N PHE A 14 9.90 -8.29 21.26
CA PHE A 14 9.54 -8.24 22.68
C PHE A 14 9.57 -9.64 23.29
N ASP A 15 9.95 -9.70 24.57
CA ASP A 15 10.13 -10.95 25.33
C ASP A 15 8.81 -11.43 25.98
N THR A 16 7.80 -10.56 26.11
CA THR A 16 6.49 -10.92 26.65
C THR A 16 5.33 -10.19 25.96
N SER A 17 4.15 -10.81 25.95
CA SER A 17 2.90 -10.27 25.38
C SER A 17 2.18 -9.27 26.29
N ASP A 18 2.77 -8.91 27.44
CA ASP A 18 2.05 -8.22 28.51
C ASP A 18 1.90 -6.71 28.29
N ASP A 19 2.59 -6.14 27.29
CA ASP A 19 2.38 -4.76 26.83
C ASP A 19 2.89 -4.61 25.38
N PRO A 20 2.14 -5.09 24.37
CA PRO A 20 2.56 -4.94 22.98
C PRO A 20 2.58 -3.44 22.65
N ALA A 21 3.78 -2.91 22.39
CA ALA A 21 3.89 -1.56 21.81
C ALA A 21 3.10 -1.52 20.49
N ASP A 22 2.44 -0.40 20.20
CA ASP A 22 1.75 -0.13 18.92
C ASP A 22 2.47 0.98 18.13
N PRO A 23 3.71 0.72 17.64
CA PRO A 23 4.46 1.72 16.93
C PRO A 23 3.88 1.97 15.54
N THR A 24 3.80 3.26 15.20
CA THR A 24 3.59 3.71 13.82
C THR A 24 4.92 3.97 13.15
N ILE A 25 5.22 3.20 12.10
CA ILE A 25 6.36 3.45 11.21
C ILE A 25 5.79 4.12 9.95
N ARG A 26 6.35 5.27 9.58
CA ARG A 26 5.80 6.09 8.50
C ARG A 26 6.90 6.71 7.64
N ASN A 27 6.64 6.86 6.35
CA ASN A 27 7.52 7.55 5.40
C ASN A 27 8.96 7.03 5.45
N CYS A 28 9.11 5.71 5.50
CA CYS A 28 10.40 5.04 5.62
C CYS A 28 10.75 4.28 4.33
N ILE A 29 12.01 4.39 3.91
CA ILE A 29 12.57 3.58 2.83
C ILE A 29 13.51 2.52 3.42
N ILE A 30 13.09 1.26 3.39
CA ILE A 30 13.83 0.10 3.85
C ILE A 30 14.38 -0.62 2.63
N ARG A 31 15.66 -0.42 2.32
CA ARG A 31 16.28 -0.98 1.10
C ARG A 31 17.61 -1.70 1.28
N ARG A 32 17.81 -2.72 0.46
CA ARG A 32 19.04 -3.56 0.38
C ARG A 32 19.48 -4.12 1.72
N ASN A 33 18.55 -4.46 2.59
CA ASN A 33 18.90 -5.09 3.86
C ASN A 33 18.90 -6.61 3.70
N THR A 34 19.84 -7.25 4.38
CA THR A 34 20.05 -8.70 4.29
C THR A 34 19.94 -9.30 5.68
N ALA A 35 19.07 -10.30 5.84
CA ALA A 35 19.02 -11.13 7.03
C ALA A 35 19.45 -12.56 6.71
N SER A 36 20.36 -13.15 7.48
CA SER A 36 20.80 -14.54 7.29
C SER A 36 19.70 -15.56 7.62
N GLY A 37 18.68 -15.16 8.38
CA GLY A 37 17.55 -16.02 8.78
C GLY A 37 16.18 -15.54 8.29
N LYS A 38 15.72 -14.39 8.79
CA LYS A 38 14.31 -13.96 8.68
C LYS A 38 14.17 -12.44 8.56
N GLY A 39 13.28 -11.97 7.70
CA GLY A 39 12.89 -10.57 7.61
C GLY A 39 14.02 -9.69 7.12
N GLY A 40 14.29 -9.70 5.81
CA GLY A 40 15.41 -8.95 5.24
C GLY A 40 15.27 -7.45 5.50
N GLY A 41 14.10 -6.90 5.19
CA GLY A 41 13.73 -5.53 5.53
C GLY A 41 13.30 -5.41 7.00
N MET A 42 12.32 -6.21 7.42
CA MET A 42 11.76 -6.17 8.77
C MET A 42 11.51 -7.57 9.34
N TYR A 43 11.97 -7.79 10.58
CA TYR A 43 11.55 -8.93 11.39
C TYR A 43 10.67 -8.42 12.52
N ASN A 44 9.43 -8.93 12.58
CA ASN A 44 8.48 -8.62 13.62
C ASN A 44 8.12 -9.86 14.43
N ASN A 45 8.25 -9.75 15.75
CA ASN A 45 7.91 -10.81 16.70
C ASN A 45 7.15 -10.22 17.89
N TYR A 46 5.86 -10.53 18.02
CA TYR A 46 4.96 -10.10 19.09
C TYR A 46 4.48 -8.63 19.10
N MET A 47 4.90 -7.77 18.15
CA MET A 47 4.43 -6.38 18.12
C MET A 47 3.21 -6.21 17.20
N THR A 48 2.18 -5.57 17.73
CA THR A 48 1.08 -5.02 16.92
C THR A 48 1.46 -3.64 16.41
N GLY A 49 1.19 -3.26 15.18
CA GLY A 49 1.70 -1.99 14.66
C GLY A 49 1.12 -1.56 13.32
N THR A 50 1.41 -0.31 12.92
CA THR A 50 0.99 0.23 11.64
C THR A 50 2.18 0.75 10.83
N LEU A 51 2.29 0.32 9.59
CA LEU A 51 3.21 0.88 8.60
C LEU A 51 2.41 1.69 7.58
N ILE A 52 2.82 2.94 7.37
CA ILE A 52 2.15 3.90 6.48
C ILE A 52 3.18 4.44 5.48
N ASN A 53 2.87 4.48 4.19
CA ASN A 53 3.70 5.14 3.17
C ASN A 53 5.17 4.67 3.21
N CYS A 54 5.38 3.37 3.41
CA CYS A 54 6.71 2.78 3.50
C CYS A 54 7.07 2.06 2.20
N LEU A 55 8.34 2.14 1.83
CA LEU A 55 8.92 1.40 0.71
C LEU A 55 9.87 0.33 1.23
N PHE A 56 9.62 -0.92 0.86
CA PHE A 56 10.55 -2.04 1.02
C PHE A 56 11.05 -2.47 -0.35
N THR A 57 12.33 -2.20 -0.67
CA THR A 57 12.92 -2.58 -1.96
C THR A 57 14.26 -3.32 -1.85
N GLY A 58 14.47 -4.35 -2.67
CA GLY A 58 15.75 -5.06 -2.77
C GLY A 58 16.22 -5.73 -1.48
N ASN A 59 15.33 -6.02 -0.52
CA ASN A 59 15.71 -6.70 0.72
C ASN A 59 15.78 -8.22 0.51
N TRP A 60 16.64 -8.87 1.29
CA TRP A 60 16.91 -10.30 1.14
C TRP A 60 16.88 -11.03 2.48
N ALA A 61 16.20 -12.18 2.53
CA ALA A 61 16.31 -13.14 3.63
C ALA A 61 15.80 -14.51 3.19
N PRO A 62 16.26 -15.63 3.79
CA PRO A 62 15.70 -16.95 3.46
C PRO A 62 14.18 -17.04 3.68
N ASN A 63 13.63 -16.31 4.65
CA ASN A 63 12.20 -16.26 4.95
C ASN A 63 11.72 -14.82 5.10
N GLY A 64 10.79 -14.38 4.24
CA GLY A 64 10.29 -13.00 4.27
C GLY A 64 11.37 -12.02 3.81
N GLY A 65 11.61 -11.97 2.50
CA GLY A 65 12.64 -11.10 1.91
C GLY A 65 12.44 -9.64 2.32
N ALA A 66 11.23 -9.12 2.17
CA ALA A 66 10.82 -7.83 2.71
C ALA A 66 10.54 -7.93 4.20
N MET A 67 9.58 -8.77 4.59
CA MET A 67 9.07 -8.81 5.95
C MET A 67 8.79 -10.23 6.41
N PHE A 68 9.21 -10.52 7.64
CA PHE A 68 8.81 -11.71 8.37
C PHE A 68 8.02 -11.29 9.60
N ASN A 69 6.78 -11.74 9.71
CA ASN A 69 5.90 -11.44 10.84
C ASN A 69 5.51 -12.72 11.59
N MET A 70 5.54 -12.63 12.92
CA MET A 70 5.21 -13.73 13.82
C MET A 70 4.62 -13.21 15.13
N TRP A 71 3.49 -13.81 15.50
CA TRP A 71 2.69 -13.55 16.70
C TRP A 71 2.27 -12.09 16.85
N ALA A 72 1.98 -11.42 15.75
CA ALA A 72 1.88 -9.96 15.67
C ALA A 72 0.81 -9.46 14.69
N ASP A 73 -0.07 -8.56 15.10
CA ASP A 73 -1.06 -7.97 14.20
C ASP A 73 -0.54 -6.68 13.55
N LEU A 74 -0.33 -6.72 12.22
CA LEU A 74 0.18 -5.56 11.49
C LEU A 74 -0.86 -4.99 10.53
N ARG A 75 -0.87 -3.65 10.44
CA ARG A 75 -1.61 -2.90 9.44
C ARG A 75 -0.61 -2.26 8.48
N LEU A 76 -0.74 -2.56 7.19
CA LEU A 76 0.05 -1.98 6.12
C LEU A 76 -0.88 -1.12 5.28
N ILE A 77 -0.57 0.17 5.20
CA ILE A 77 -1.39 1.17 4.51
C ILE A 77 -0.47 1.89 3.53
N ASN A 78 -0.87 1.97 2.26
CA ASN A 78 -0.16 2.76 1.26
C ASN A 78 1.34 2.39 1.16
N CYS A 79 1.68 1.11 1.30
CA CYS A 79 3.08 0.67 1.27
C CYS A 79 3.40 0.03 -0.09
N THR A 80 4.66 0.15 -0.51
CA THR A 80 5.18 -0.57 -1.68
C THR A 80 6.21 -1.58 -1.24
N PHE A 81 6.00 -2.84 -1.60
CA PHE A 81 6.94 -3.94 -1.43
C PHE A 81 7.38 -4.39 -2.82
N SER A 82 8.60 -4.06 -3.20
CA SER A 82 9.10 -4.38 -4.53
C SER A 82 10.45 -5.07 -4.53
N GLN A 83 10.65 -6.02 -5.44
CA GLN A 83 11.96 -6.63 -5.71
C GLN A 83 12.66 -7.18 -4.45
N ASN A 84 11.90 -7.65 -3.48
CA ASN A 84 12.45 -8.32 -2.31
C ASN A 84 12.56 -9.82 -2.59
N THR A 85 13.66 -10.42 -2.15
CA THR A 85 13.99 -11.81 -2.51
C THR A 85 14.08 -12.69 -1.28
N ALA A 86 13.50 -13.87 -1.38
CA ALA A 86 13.72 -14.96 -0.44
C ALA A 86 14.14 -16.24 -1.16
N THR A 87 14.84 -17.12 -0.45
CA THR A 87 15.37 -18.35 -1.05
C THR A 87 14.65 -19.61 -0.57
N LEU A 88 13.79 -19.53 0.46
CA LEU A 88 13.08 -20.69 1.01
C LEU A 88 11.56 -20.50 1.06
N ASN A 89 11.11 -19.37 1.57
CA ASN A 89 9.69 -19.00 1.63
C ASN A 89 9.50 -17.68 0.88
N VAL A 90 8.53 -16.86 1.27
CA VAL A 90 8.06 -15.70 0.50
C VAL A 90 9.06 -14.55 0.41
N GLY A 91 9.20 -14.01 -0.81
CA GLY A 91 10.03 -12.84 -1.12
C GLY A 91 9.49 -11.54 -0.53
N GLY A 92 8.17 -11.31 -0.65
CA GLY A 92 7.49 -10.18 -0.05
C GLY A 92 7.27 -10.37 1.45
N ILE A 93 6.02 -10.64 1.84
CA ILE A 93 5.61 -10.71 3.24
C ILE A 93 5.32 -12.15 3.64
N TYR A 94 6.08 -12.65 4.62
CA TYR A 94 5.89 -13.98 5.18
C TYR A 94 5.24 -13.93 6.57
N LEU A 95 4.11 -14.61 6.72
CA LEU A 95 3.41 -14.80 7.99
C LEU A 95 3.68 -16.20 8.53
N ALA A 96 4.34 -16.30 9.68
CA ALA A 96 4.80 -17.59 10.23
C ALA A 96 3.88 -18.19 11.29
N SER A 97 2.89 -17.44 11.76
CA SER A 97 1.99 -17.84 12.83
C SER A 97 0.62 -17.18 12.64
N PRO A 98 -0.35 -17.41 13.53
CA PRO A 98 -1.77 -17.23 13.23
C PRO A 98 -2.27 -15.78 13.25
N ASP A 99 -1.47 -14.87 12.74
CA ASP A 99 -1.52 -13.43 12.96
C ASP A 99 -2.54 -12.75 12.03
N ALA A 100 -3.09 -11.60 12.45
CA ALA A 100 -3.90 -10.77 11.58
C ALA A 100 -3.02 -9.76 10.84
N LEU A 101 -2.81 -9.96 9.54
CA LEU A 101 -2.27 -8.94 8.66
C LEU A 101 -3.43 -8.27 7.91
N VAL A 102 -3.49 -6.95 8.00
CA VAL A 102 -4.36 -6.12 7.16
C VAL A 102 -3.48 -5.36 6.19
N VAL A 103 -3.70 -5.57 4.90
CA VAL A 103 -2.97 -4.91 3.82
C VAL A 103 -3.97 -4.10 3.02
N THR A 104 -3.79 -2.79 2.98
CA THR A 104 -4.70 -1.88 2.27
C THR A 104 -3.94 -0.86 1.41
N ASN A 105 -4.43 -0.61 0.21
CA ASN A 105 -3.87 0.37 -0.73
C ASN A 105 -2.37 0.14 -1.02
N CYS A 106 -1.89 -1.10 -0.92
CA CYS A 106 -0.48 -1.41 -1.09
C CYS A 106 -0.18 -1.91 -2.51
N ILE A 107 1.09 -1.83 -2.89
CA ILE A 107 1.64 -2.53 -4.07
C ILE A 107 2.60 -3.61 -3.58
N LEU A 108 2.38 -4.85 -4.02
CA LEU A 108 3.28 -5.98 -3.80
C LEU A 108 3.67 -6.53 -5.18
N TRP A 109 4.87 -6.19 -5.65
CA TRP A 109 5.26 -6.42 -7.04
C TRP A 109 6.75 -6.69 -7.24
N GLY A 110 7.08 -7.71 -8.03
CA GLY A 110 8.45 -8.10 -8.34
C GLY A 110 9.17 -8.80 -7.19
N ASN A 111 8.48 -9.11 -6.08
CA ASN A 111 9.08 -9.91 -5.03
C ASN A 111 9.21 -11.36 -5.50
N SER A 112 10.30 -12.03 -5.12
CA SER A 112 10.65 -13.33 -5.66
C SER A 112 10.98 -14.35 -4.56
N ASP A 113 10.55 -15.58 -4.75
CA ASP A 113 11.01 -16.73 -3.99
C ASP A 113 11.52 -17.87 -4.89
N ILE A 114 11.69 -19.06 -4.32
CA ILE A 114 12.13 -20.25 -5.07
C ILE A 114 11.12 -20.69 -6.15
N GLY A 115 9.84 -20.33 -5.99
CA GLY A 115 8.77 -20.61 -6.94
C GLY A 115 8.65 -19.58 -8.06
N GLY A 116 9.27 -18.41 -7.93
CA GLY A 116 9.25 -17.34 -8.92
C GLY A 116 8.70 -16.03 -8.34
N ILE A 117 7.86 -15.32 -9.11
CA ILE A 117 7.32 -13.99 -8.80
C ILE A 117 5.78 -13.96 -8.79
N ASP A 118 5.14 -15.11 -8.60
CA ASP A 118 3.67 -15.17 -8.55
C ASP A 118 3.10 -14.62 -7.23
N GLU A 119 1.78 -14.71 -7.06
CA GLU A 119 1.09 -14.23 -5.86
C GLU A 119 1.67 -14.82 -4.57
N SER A 120 2.13 -16.08 -4.60
CA SER A 120 2.70 -16.74 -3.43
C SER A 120 4.04 -16.13 -3.01
N ALA A 121 4.80 -15.58 -3.96
CA ALA A 121 6.04 -14.84 -3.69
C ALA A 121 5.80 -13.42 -3.16
N GLN A 122 4.59 -12.87 -3.32
CA GLN A 122 4.23 -11.54 -2.82
C GLN A 122 3.80 -11.60 -1.35
N LEU A 123 2.93 -12.55 -1.02
CA LEU A 123 2.31 -12.68 0.29
C LEU A 123 1.85 -14.12 0.53
N SER A 124 2.26 -14.73 1.64
CA SER A 124 1.78 -16.08 2.00
C SER A 124 1.04 -16.12 3.32
N LEU A 125 0.07 -17.03 3.34
CA LEU A 125 -0.74 -17.39 4.48
C LEU A 125 -0.26 -18.75 4.99
N ALA A 126 0.26 -18.80 6.21
CA ALA A 126 0.33 -20.06 6.96
C ALA A 126 -1.07 -20.50 7.46
N GLY A 127 -2.09 -20.47 6.59
CA GLY A 127 -3.42 -21.02 6.82
C GLY A 127 -4.46 -20.15 7.55
N ARG A 128 -4.36 -18.80 7.50
CA ARG A 128 -5.24 -17.88 8.27
C ARG A 128 -5.65 -16.59 7.55
N PRO A 129 -6.70 -15.88 8.02
CA PRO A 129 -7.33 -14.79 7.27
C PRO A 129 -6.46 -13.53 7.27
N VAL A 130 -5.73 -13.32 6.18
CA VAL A 130 -5.24 -11.98 5.83
C VAL A 130 -6.35 -11.22 5.16
N ARG A 131 -6.53 -9.96 5.55
CA ARG A 131 -7.47 -9.06 4.88
C ARG A 131 -6.69 -8.20 3.90
N THR A 132 -6.91 -8.44 2.62
CA THR A 132 -6.31 -7.64 1.54
C THR A 132 -7.39 -6.78 0.91
N ASN A 133 -7.31 -5.46 1.00
CA ASN A 133 -8.26 -4.56 0.33
C ASN A 133 -7.53 -3.55 -0.57
N TYR A 134 -8.03 -3.34 -1.79
CA TYR A 134 -7.53 -2.31 -2.70
C TYR A 134 -6.03 -2.37 -2.98
N ASN A 135 -5.46 -3.58 -3.05
CA ASN A 135 -4.03 -3.79 -3.32
C ASN A 135 -3.77 -4.12 -4.79
N CYS A 136 -2.60 -3.71 -5.29
CA CYS A 136 -2.01 -4.25 -6.51
C CYS A 136 -1.05 -5.39 -6.11
N ILE A 137 -1.39 -6.64 -6.45
CA ILE A 137 -0.63 -7.83 -6.07
C ILE A 137 -0.25 -8.60 -7.32
N GLN A 138 1.05 -8.78 -7.57
CA GLN A 138 1.52 -9.53 -8.72
C GLN A 138 0.98 -10.95 -8.71
N GLY A 139 0.46 -11.40 -9.86
CA GLY A 139 -0.10 -12.75 -10.01
C GLY A 139 -1.43 -12.97 -9.31
N TRP A 140 -2.12 -11.92 -8.85
CA TRP A 140 -3.39 -12.01 -8.11
C TRP A 140 -4.37 -13.02 -8.70
N THR A 141 -4.65 -14.08 -7.93
CA THR A 141 -5.63 -15.11 -8.31
C THR A 141 -6.98 -14.95 -7.61
N GLY A 142 -7.07 -14.03 -6.64
CA GLY A 142 -8.24 -13.92 -5.76
C GLY A 142 -8.20 -14.89 -4.57
N LEU A 143 -7.05 -15.53 -4.32
CA LEU A 143 -6.88 -16.49 -3.23
C LEU A 143 -6.99 -15.81 -1.86
N HIS A 144 -6.50 -14.58 -1.71
CA HIS A 144 -6.60 -13.83 -0.47
C HIS A 144 -7.96 -13.12 -0.37
N PRO A 145 -8.65 -13.19 0.78
CA PRO A 145 -9.95 -12.56 0.91
C PRO A 145 -9.84 -11.03 1.00
N GLY A 146 -10.90 -10.38 0.55
CA GLY A 146 -11.09 -8.93 0.59
C GLY A 146 -11.52 -8.39 -0.77
N ILE A 147 -11.54 -7.07 -0.92
CA ILE A 147 -12.18 -6.39 -2.06
C ILE A 147 -11.21 -5.48 -2.80
N GLY A 148 -11.52 -5.15 -4.06
CA GLY A 148 -10.79 -4.13 -4.82
C GLY A 148 -9.34 -4.47 -5.20
N ASN A 149 -8.85 -5.67 -4.89
CA ASN A 149 -7.50 -6.11 -5.30
C ASN A 149 -7.45 -6.46 -6.80
N PHE A 150 -6.28 -6.26 -7.40
CA PHE A 150 -6.00 -6.70 -8.78
C PHE A 150 -4.52 -7.04 -8.97
N GLY A 151 -4.18 -7.67 -10.09
CA GLY A 151 -2.81 -8.02 -10.47
C GLY A 151 -2.31 -7.43 -11.79
N TYR A 152 -2.83 -6.26 -12.18
CA TYR A 152 -2.28 -5.49 -13.30
C TYR A 152 -0.93 -4.89 -12.93
N ASP A 153 -0.03 -4.83 -13.91
CA ASP A 153 1.27 -4.19 -13.79
C ASP A 153 1.11 -2.76 -13.24
N PRO A 154 1.79 -2.39 -12.14
CA PRO A 154 1.76 -1.04 -11.60
C PRO A 154 2.45 -0.01 -12.50
N LEU A 155 3.17 -0.44 -13.55
CA LEU A 155 3.89 0.41 -14.49
C LEU A 155 4.81 1.39 -13.74
N PHE A 156 5.78 0.84 -13.01
CA PHE A 156 6.81 1.65 -12.36
C PHE A 156 7.64 2.44 -13.39
N VAL A 157 8.05 3.67 -13.05
CA VAL A 157 8.86 4.53 -13.94
C VAL A 157 10.11 3.81 -14.41
N ASP A 158 10.88 3.29 -13.45
CA ASP A 158 12.07 2.51 -13.70
C ASP A 158 12.38 1.66 -12.46
N ALA A 159 11.83 0.45 -12.39
CA ALA A 159 11.88 -0.35 -11.16
C ALA A 159 13.31 -0.63 -10.68
N ASP A 160 14.25 -0.80 -11.61
CA ASP A 160 15.63 -1.25 -11.33
C ASP A 160 16.64 -0.09 -11.46
N GLY A 161 16.13 1.11 -11.75
CA GLY A 161 16.94 2.31 -11.93
C GLY A 161 17.86 2.26 -13.17
N ALA A 162 18.66 3.31 -13.31
CA ALA A 162 19.56 3.48 -14.45
C ALA A 162 20.69 2.45 -14.49
N ASP A 163 20.97 1.77 -13.38
CA ASP A 163 21.98 0.72 -13.30
C ASP A 163 21.46 -0.70 -13.57
N ASP A 164 20.16 -0.86 -13.85
CA ASP A 164 19.48 -2.15 -14.03
C ASP A 164 19.68 -3.08 -12.82
N VAL A 165 19.82 -2.53 -11.61
CA VAL A 165 20.00 -3.30 -10.37
C VAL A 165 18.95 -2.91 -9.34
N ALA A 166 17.97 -3.79 -9.18
CA ALA A 166 17.02 -3.81 -8.07
C ALA A 166 17.56 -3.33 -6.70
N GLY A 167 16.81 -2.48 -6.02
CA GLY A 167 17.02 -2.03 -4.66
C GLY A 167 17.96 -0.85 -4.50
N THR A 168 18.54 -0.30 -5.57
CA THR A 168 19.56 0.75 -5.51
C THR A 168 18.96 2.12 -5.16
N SER A 169 19.79 3.15 -5.21
CA SER A 169 19.35 4.51 -4.92
C SER A 169 18.51 5.11 -6.03
N ASP A 170 18.65 4.57 -7.23
CA ASP A 170 18.07 5.02 -8.49
C ASP A 170 16.84 4.22 -8.92
N ASP A 171 16.46 3.15 -8.19
CA ASP A 171 15.12 2.57 -8.28
C ASP A 171 14.04 3.66 -8.25
N ASP A 172 13.18 3.64 -9.26
CA ASP A 172 12.03 4.54 -9.39
C ASP A 172 10.73 3.73 -9.50
N VAL A 173 10.20 3.41 -8.32
CA VAL A 173 8.93 2.71 -8.15
C VAL A 173 7.72 3.67 -8.08
N ARG A 174 7.87 4.91 -8.55
CA ARG A 174 6.72 5.80 -8.81
C ARG A 174 5.91 5.25 -9.98
N LEU A 175 4.63 5.61 -10.05
CA LEU A 175 3.74 5.12 -11.10
C LEU A 175 3.85 5.97 -12.36
N GLN A 176 3.86 5.32 -13.53
CA GLN A 176 3.76 5.98 -14.83
C GLN A 176 2.29 6.22 -15.20
N SER A 177 2.06 7.19 -16.10
CA SER A 177 0.76 7.43 -16.73
C SER A 177 0.21 6.14 -17.36
N GLY A 178 -1.08 5.88 -17.13
CA GLY A 178 -1.76 4.66 -17.58
C GLY A 178 -1.69 3.49 -16.59
N SER A 179 -0.97 3.64 -15.47
CA SER A 179 -1.01 2.68 -14.38
C SER A 179 -2.43 2.59 -13.81
N ARG A 180 -2.91 1.36 -13.59
CA ARG A 180 -4.20 1.13 -12.91
C ARG A 180 -4.13 1.33 -11.41
N SER A 181 -2.94 1.56 -10.86
CA SER A 181 -2.75 1.87 -9.45
C SER A 181 -2.97 3.36 -9.14
N ILE A 182 -3.08 4.21 -10.17
CA ILE A 182 -3.37 5.64 -10.02
C ILE A 182 -4.86 5.84 -9.70
N GLY A 183 -5.14 6.59 -8.65
CA GLY A 183 -6.44 6.90 -8.07
C GLY A 183 -7.18 5.73 -7.45
N THR A 184 -6.82 4.47 -7.73
CA THR A 184 -7.67 3.30 -7.40
C THR A 184 -7.55 2.75 -5.99
N GLY A 185 -6.81 3.41 -5.10
CA GLY A 185 -6.87 3.14 -3.67
C GLY A 185 -8.16 3.68 -3.03
N ASP A 186 -8.47 3.20 -1.84
CA ASP A 186 -9.62 3.65 -1.07
C ASP A 186 -9.21 4.77 -0.08
N PRO A 187 -9.71 6.00 -0.26
CA PRO A 187 -9.35 7.16 0.58
C PRO A 187 -9.80 7.00 2.04
N ALA A 188 -10.76 6.13 2.35
CA ALA A 188 -11.22 5.90 3.72
C ALA A 188 -10.16 5.25 4.63
N TYR A 189 -9.07 4.75 4.05
CA TYR A 189 -7.95 4.16 4.78
C TYR A 189 -6.76 5.10 4.95
N ILE A 190 -6.84 6.35 4.50
CA ILE A 190 -5.81 7.36 4.78
C ILE A 190 -5.90 7.73 6.27
N PRO A 191 -4.78 7.72 7.02
CA PRO A 191 -4.78 8.00 8.47
C PRO A 191 -5.21 9.42 8.83
N ALA A 192 -4.88 10.40 8.00
CA ALA A 192 -5.22 11.81 8.18
C ALA A 192 -5.29 12.55 6.83
N PRO A 193 -6.06 13.64 6.71
CA PRO A 193 -6.23 14.35 5.44
C PRO A 193 -4.96 15.02 4.91
N ASP A 194 -4.04 15.38 5.81
CA ASP A 194 -2.75 16.01 5.53
C ASP A 194 -1.62 14.98 5.35
N GLU A 195 -1.95 13.69 5.26
CA GLU A 195 -0.95 12.63 5.02
C GLU A 195 -0.28 12.86 3.66
N ILE A 196 1.05 12.77 3.66
CA ILE A 196 1.89 12.94 2.47
C ILE A 196 2.61 11.64 2.11
N ASP A 197 2.80 11.40 0.82
CA ASP A 197 3.59 10.30 0.30
C ASP A 197 5.11 10.49 0.53
N LEU A 198 5.93 9.57 0.01
CA LEU A 198 7.39 9.64 0.16
C LEU A 198 8.07 10.82 -0.57
N GLU A 199 7.39 11.46 -1.53
CA GLU A 199 7.86 12.64 -2.25
C GLU A 199 7.29 13.96 -1.67
N GLY A 200 6.43 13.85 -0.66
CA GLY A 200 5.80 15.00 -0.01
C GLY A 200 4.52 15.49 -0.68
N ASN A 201 3.95 14.74 -1.63
CA ASN A 201 2.64 15.04 -2.20
C ASN A 201 1.54 14.59 -1.23
N LEU A 202 0.44 15.35 -1.15
CA LEU A 202 -0.73 14.91 -0.39
C LEU A 202 -1.25 13.59 -0.96
N ARG A 203 -1.54 12.63 -0.08
CA ARG A 203 -2.10 11.32 -0.43
C ARG A 203 -3.51 11.41 -0.98
N LEU A 204 -4.28 12.39 -0.52
CA LEU A 204 -5.62 12.61 -1.03
C LEU A 204 -5.59 13.66 -2.14
N GLN A 205 -5.82 13.24 -3.37
CA GLN A 205 -5.87 14.10 -4.56
C GLN A 205 -7.18 13.86 -5.30
N GLY A 206 -8.01 14.90 -5.46
CA GLY A 206 -9.30 14.76 -6.14
C GLY A 206 -10.19 13.67 -5.55
N CYS A 207 -10.20 13.52 -4.22
CA CYS A 207 -10.91 12.46 -3.47
C CYS A 207 -10.39 11.04 -3.72
N ARG A 208 -9.26 10.88 -4.40
CA ARG A 208 -8.65 9.60 -4.73
C ARG A 208 -7.28 9.51 -4.08
N VAL A 209 -6.76 8.29 -4.04
CA VAL A 209 -5.44 7.98 -3.50
C VAL A 209 -4.84 6.89 -4.35
N ASP A 210 -3.58 7.04 -4.71
CA ASP A 210 -2.86 6.02 -5.45
C ASP A 210 -2.56 4.83 -4.55
N ARG A 211 -2.43 3.63 -5.14
CA ARG A 211 -1.91 2.48 -4.40
C ARG A 211 -0.39 2.60 -4.26
N GLY A 212 0.14 2.13 -3.15
CA GLY A 212 1.57 2.13 -2.86
C GLY A 212 2.03 3.41 -2.17
N ALA A 213 3.34 3.57 -2.09
CA ALA A 213 4.00 4.59 -1.26
C ALA A 213 4.17 5.97 -1.93
N TYR A 214 3.71 6.12 -3.17
CA TYR A 214 3.84 7.34 -3.98
C TYR A 214 2.48 7.68 -4.61
N GLU A 215 2.19 8.97 -4.72
CA GLU A 215 1.18 9.52 -5.62
C GLU A 215 1.84 9.86 -6.97
N ALA A 216 1.18 9.46 -8.06
CA ALA A 216 1.43 10.04 -9.36
C ALA A 216 0.67 11.37 -9.46
N TRP A 217 1.34 12.38 -10.00
CA TRP A 217 0.67 13.62 -10.37
C TRP A 217 -0.42 13.33 -11.39
N THR A 218 -1.67 13.44 -10.97
CA THR A 218 -2.81 13.55 -11.87
C THR A 218 -3.09 15.04 -12.06
N GLU A 219 -3.15 15.50 -13.31
CA GLU A 219 -3.84 16.76 -13.59
C GLU A 219 -5.25 16.58 -13.04
N GLN A 220 -5.57 17.28 -11.95
CA GLN A 220 -6.88 17.21 -11.34
C GLN A 220 -7.90 17.67 -12.37
N VAL A 221 -8.77 16.76 -12.80
CA VAL A 221 -10.02 17.11 -13.46
C VAL A 221 -11.06 17.08 -12.35
N PRO A 222 -11.48 18.24 -11.80
CA PRO A 222 -12.54 18.26 -10.79
C PRO A 222 -13.76 17.48 -11.30
N GLY A 223 -14.27 16.55 -10.50
CA GLY A 223 -15.41 15.69 -10.87
C GLY A 223 -15.05 14.36 -11.53
N ASP A 224 -13.78 14.11 -11.87
CA ASP A 224 -13.29 12.82 -12.40
C ASP A 224 -13.00 11.82 -11.26
N PHE A 225 -14.07 11.37 -10.63
CA PHE A 225 -14.00 10.47 -9.48
C PHE A 225 -13.59 9.04 -9.83
N ASP A 226 -13.55 8.63 -11.10
CA ASP A 226 -13.03 7.33 -11.52
C ASP A 226 -11.57 7.40 -12.02
N GLY A 227 -11.06 8.60 -12.31
CA GLY A 227 -9.65 8.87 -12.64
C GLY A 227 -9.30 8.56 -14.09
N ASN A 228 -10.28 8.55 -14.99
CA ASN A 228 -10.09 8.26 -16.42
C ASN A 228 -9.76 9.50 -17.27
N GLY A 229 -9.73 10.69 -16.64
CA GLY A 229 -9.51 11.99 -17.26
C GLY A 229 -10.78 12.63 -17.84
N ARG A 230 -11.98 12.13 -17.52
CA ARG A 230 -13.26 12.62 -18.06
C ARG A 230 -14.36 12.57 -17.02
N VAL A 231 -14.97 13.71 -16.73
CA VAL A 231 -16.20 13.81 -15.94
C VAL A 231 -17.39 13.27 -16.74
N ASN A 232 -17.96 12.14 -16.30
CA ASN A 232 -19.10 11.47 -16.92
C ASN A 232 -19.85 10.58 -15.90
N LEU A 233 -20.90 9.87 -16.33
CA LEU A 233 -21.75 9.10 -15.41
C LEU A 233 -21.01 7.96 -14.66
N ALA A 234 -19.86 7.50 -15.17
CA ALA A 234 -19.03 6.51 -14.48
C ALA A 234 -18.45 7.05 -13.16
N ASP A 235 -18.26 8.36 -13.06
CA ASP A 235 -17.73 9.05 -11.87
C ASP A 235 -18.73 9.07 -10.72
N LEU A 236 -20.03 8.90 -10.97
CA LEU A 236 -21.04 8.91 -9.92
C LEU A 236 -20.82 7.82 -8.86
N ALA A 237 -20.26 6.67 -9.27
CA ALA A 237 -19.91 5.60 -8.34
C ALA A 237 -18.73 5.99 -7.43
N GLY A 238 -17.72 6.65 -7.99
CA GLY A 238 -16.57 7.17 -7.23
C GLY A 238 -16.99 8.32 -6.30
N PHE A 239 -17.84 9.22 -6.78
CA PHE A 239 -18.44 10.30 -5.98
C PHE A 239 -19.16 9.74 -4.76
N GLN A 240 -20.02 8.74 -4.94
CA GLN A 240 -20.76 8.14 -3.83
C GLN A 240 -19.87 7.41 -2.82
N LEU A 241 -18.72 6.87 -3.24
CA LEU A 241 -17.73 6.31 -2.31
C LEU A 241 -17.05 7.40 -1.46
N CYS A 242 -16.78 8.56 -2.06
CA CYS A 242 -16.18 9.70 -1.36
C CYS A 242 -17.14 10.33 -0.33
N MET A 243 -18.44 10.34 -0.65
CA MET A 243 -19.51 10.82 0.24
C MET A 243 -19.84 9.89 1.42
N GLY A 244 -19.28 8.67 1.44
CA GLY A 244 -19.53 7.69 2.50
C GLY A 244 -20.95 7.10 2.51
N PRO A 245 -21.25 6.16 3.44
CA PRO A 245 -22.47 5.35 3.40
C PRO A 245 -23.77 6.07 3.79
N SER A 246 -23.74 7.34 4.19
CA SER A 246 -24.95 8.06 4.67
C SER A 246 -25.49 9.06 3.65
N VAL A 247 -26.15 8.57 2.61
CA VAL A 247 -27.10 9.34 1.78
C VAL A 247 -28.36 9.82 2.54
N ALA A 248 -28.37 9.71 3.87
CA ALA A 248 -29.52 9.97 4.73
C ALA A 248 -29.24 10.99 5.85
N ASN A 249 -28.05 11.61 5.89
CA ASN A 249 -27.81 12.74 6.78
C ASN A 249 -28.13 14.04 6.02
N PRO A 250 -29.18 14.80 6.40
CA PRO A 250 -29.51 16.07 5.75
C PRO A 250 -28.48 17.18 6.02
N ASP A 251 -27.54 16.94 6.95
CA ASP A 251 -26.39 17.80 7.18
C ASP A 251 -25.19 17.20 6.43
N TRP A 252 -25.09 17.52 5.14
CA TRP A 252 -24.06 17.14 4.14
C TRP A 252 -22.64 17.59 4.52
N LEU A 253 -22.24 17.35 5.76
CA LEU A 253 -21.00 17.81 6.39
C LEU A 253 -19.79 17.11 5.77
N ASP A 254 -18.86 17.93 5.26
CA ASP A 254 -17.40 17.99 5.52
C ASP A 254 -16.56 16.68 5.54
N THR A 255 -17.15 15.55 5.21
CA THR A 255 -16.52 14.22 5.30
C THR A 255 -15.86 13.81 4.01
N CYS A 256 -16.25 14.42 2.89
CA CYS A 256 -15.51 14.36 1.66
C CYS A 256 -14.26 15.24 1.83
N LEU A 257 -13.14 14.62 2.20
CA LEU A 257 -11.86 15.28 2.51
C LEU A 257 -11.24 16.06 1.34
N CYS A 258 -11.92 16.18 0.21
CA CYS A 258 -11.33 16.51 -1.07
C CYS A 258 -11.66 17.89 -1.62
N LEU A 259 -12.21 18.80 -0.82
CA LEU A 259 -12.41 20.21 -1.19
C LEU A 259 -13.14 20.38 -2.54
N PHE A 260 -13.93 19.38 -2.94
CA PHE A 260 -14.66 19.37 -4.19
C PHE A 260 -15.98 20.11 -3.98
N ASP A 261 -15.92 21.42 -4.11
CA ASP A 261 -17.04 22.36 -4.07
C ASP A 261 -16.97 23.17 -5.38
N ALA A 262 -17.63 22.65 -6.41
CA ALA A 262 -17.55 23.16 -7.78
C ALA A 262 -18.52 24.31 -8.04
N ASP A 263 -19.59 24.42 -7.25
CA ASP A 263 -20.52 25.55 -7.33
C ASP A 263 -20.29 26.63 -6.24
N GLU A 264 -19.24 26.46 -5.43
CA GLU A 264 -18.78 27.37 -4.36
C GLU A 264 -19.84 27.57 -3.26
N SER A 265 -20.63 26.53 -2.97
CA SER A 265 -21.70 26.54 -1.98
C SER A 265 -21.23 26.31 -0.54
N GLU A 266 -19.96 25.94 -0.34
CA GLU A 266 -19.36 25.47 0.91
C GLU A 266 -19.95 24.13 1.42
N ASP A 267 -20.72 23.41 0.60
CA ASP A 267 -21.11 22.02 0.81
C ASP A 267 -20.72 21.13 -0.39
N ILE A 268 -20.73 19.80 -0.20
CA ILE A 268 -20.39 18.85 -1.26
C ILE A 268 -21.63 18.00 -1.54
N ASP A 269 -22.25 18.16 -2.70
CA ASP A 269 -23.47 17.46 -3.10
C ASP A 269 -23.58 17.20 -4.61
N LEU A 270 -24.78 16.81 -5.07
CA LEU A 270 -25.01 16.46 -6.46
C LEU A 270 -24.97 17.68 -7.41
N TYR A 271 -25.14 18.89 -6.90
CA TYR A 271 -25.03 20.13 -7.67
C TYR A 271 -23.58 20.41 -8.05
N ASP A 272 -22.60 20.07 -7.20
CA ASP A 272 -21.18 20.08 -7.57
C ASP A 272 -20.88 19.18 -8.76
N PHE A 273 -21.45 17.98 -8.75
CA PHE A 273 -21.31 17.06 -9.87
C PHE A 273 -22.02 17.57 -11.14
N ALA A 274 -23.13 18.28 -10.98
CA ALA A 274 -23.90 18.86 -12.09
C ALA A 274 -23.30 20.16 -12.66
N ALA A 275 -22.28 20.74 -12.00
CA ALA A 275 -21.62 21.96 -12.42
C ALA A 275 -20.62 21.76 -13.60
N PHE A 276 -20.38 20.52 -14.03
CA PHE A 276 -19.47 20.15 -15.12
C PHE A 276 -20.18 19.69 -16.41
#